data_AF-A0A537BIH6-F1
#
_entry.id   AF-A0A537BIH6-F1
#
_cell.length_a   1.000
_cell.length_b   1.000
_cell.length_c   1.000
_cell.angle_alpha   90.00
_cell.angle_beta   90.00
_cell.angle_gamma   90.00
#
_symmetry.space_group_name_H-M   'P 1'
#
loop_
_entity.id
_entity.type
_entity.pdbx_description
1 polymer ?
#
loop_
_entity_poly.entity_id
_entity_poly.type
_entity_poly.pdbx_seq_one_letter_code
_entity_poly.pdbx_strand_id
1 'polypeptide(L)' 'MNLKCGIVGLPNVGKSTLFNALTKAGIAADNYPFCTIEPNVGIVQVPDLRLEVIAE' A
#
# COMPACT_ATOMS: atom_id res chain seq x y z
N MET A 1 -13.51 9.86 -11.02
CA MET A 1 -13.12 10.03 -9.60
C MET A 1 -12.64 8.67 -9.13
N ASN A 2 -11.34 8.48 -8.91
CA ASN A 2 -10.80 7.18 -8.48
C ASN A 2 -10.84 7.10 -6.94
N LEU A 3 -11.40 6.02 -6.42
CA LEU A 3 -11.42 5.74 -4.97
C LEU A 3 -9.99 5.52 -4.47
N LYS A 4 -9.64 6.11 -3.33
CA LYS A 4 -8.36 5.85 -2.62
C LYS A 4 -8.66 5.38 -1.20
N CYS A 5 -7.87 4.44 -0.69
CA CYS A 5 -7.92 3.95 0.68
C CYS A 5 -6.61 4.28 1.40
N GLY A 6 -6.68 4.66 2.67
CA GLY A 6 -5.51 4.98 3.49
C GLY A 6 -5.30 3.96 4.61
N ILE A 7 -4.04 3.58 4.86
CA ILE A 7 -3.66 2.74 6.00
C ILE A 7 -3.36 3.65 7.20
N VAL A 8 -4.15 3.54 8.27
CA VAL A 8 -4.04 4.39 9.47
C VAL A 8 -3.77 3.54 10.72
N GLY A 9 -3.11 4.13 11.72
CA GLY A 9 -2.79 3.46 12.99
C GLY A 9 -1.66 4.12 13.75
N LEU A 10 -1.51 3.73 15.03
CA LEU A 10 -0.52 4.27 15.97
C LEU A 10 0.93 4.12 15.45
N PRO A 11 1.91 4.87 16.00
CA PRO A 11 3.32 4.67 15.68
C PRO A 11 3.77 3.22 15.89
N ASN A 12 4.67 2.72 15.03
CA ASN A 12 5.31 1.40 15.14
C ASN A 12 4.38 0.15 15.10
N VAL A 13 3.11 0.26 14.71
CA VAL A 13 2.19 -0.90 14.57
C VAL A 13 2.37 -1.71 13.27
N GLY A 14 3.46 -1.50 12.53
CA GLY A 14 3.74 -2.24 11.29
C GLY A 14 3.06 -1.72 10.01
N LYS A 15 2.59 -0.46 10.00
CA LYS A 15 1.94 0.16 8.81
C LYS A 15 2.80 0.08 7.54
N SER A 16 4.08 0.44 7.63
CA SER A 16 5.01 0.39 6.50
C SER A 16 5.28 -1.05 6.06
N THR A 17 5.35 -1.99 7.01
CA THR A 17 5.48 -3.43 6.72
C THR A 17 4.30 -3.95 5.92
N LEU A 18 3.07 -3.63 6.32
CA LEU A 18 1.86 -4.01 5.59
C LEU A 18 1.82 -3.39 4.19
N PHE A 19 2.13 -2.09 4.10
CA PHE A 19 2.18 -1.39 2.81
C PHE A 19 3.18 -2.06 1.86
N ASN A 20 4.39 -2.39 2.34
CA ASN A 20 5.42 -3.05 1.55
C ASN A 20 5.02 -4.47 1.14
N ALA A 21 4.35 -5.22 2.03
CA ALA A 21 3.86 -6.56 1.71
C ALA A 21 2.82 -6.52 0.59
N LEU A 22 1.91 -5.54 0.64
CA LEU A 22 0.85 -5.38 -0.35
C LEU A 22 1.35 -4.87 -1.70
N THR A 23 2.27 -3.90 -1.68
CA THR A 23 2.72 -3.20 -2.90
C THR A 23 4.02 -3.74 -3.48
N LYS A 24 4.78 -4.53 -2.71
CA LYS A 24 6.20 -4.86 -2.97
C LYS A 24 7.07 -3.63 -3.24
N ALA A 25 6.60 -2.43 -2.89
CA ALA A 25 7.38 -1.21 -2.92
C ALA A 25 8.36 -1.31 -1.75
N GLY A 26 9.67 -1.31 -2.03
CA GLY A 26 10.71 -1.39 -1.00
C GLY A 26 10.85 -0.09 -0.21
N ILE A 27 9.77 0.41 0.38
CA ILE A 27 9.80 1.67 1.14
C ILE A 27 10.53 1.44 2.45
N ALA A 28 11.52 2.29 2.72
CA ALA A 28 12.25 2.28 3.98
C ALA A 28 11.26 2.54 5.13
N ALA A 29 11.25 1.64 6.12
CA ALA A 29 10.44 1.78 7.33
C ALA A 29 11.13 2.68 8.36
N ASP A 30 11.71 3.79 7.89
CA ASP A 30 12.47 4.72 8.74
C ASP A 30 11.55 5.80 9.33
N ASN A 31 11.86 6.20 10.56
CA ASN A 31 11.19 7.30 11.23
C ASN A 31 11.84 8.61 10.77
N TYR A 32 11.17 9.39 9.91
CA TYR A 32 11.61 10.74 9.56
C TYR A 32 10.77 11.80 10.29
N PRO A 33 11.14 12.18 11.52
CA PRO A 33 10.50 13.32 12.17
C PRO A 33 10.88 14.61 11.40
N PHE A 34 9.89 15.48 11.17
CA PHE A 34 10.01 16.84 10.59
C PHE A 34 10.10 16.99 9.06
N CYS A 35 9.89 15.96 8.25
CA CYS A 35 9.68 16.13 6.79
C CYS A 35 8.19 16.11 6.42
N THR A 36 7.80 16.92 5.44
CA THR A 36 6.53 16.75 4.72
C THR A 36 6.66 15.47 3.88
N ILE A 37 6.33 14.33 4.47
CA ILE A 37 6.35 13.04 3.78
C ILE A 37 5.11 12.99 2.90
N GLU A 38 5.28 13.05 1.58
CA GLU A 38 4.19 12.68 0.68
C GLU A 38 3.74 11.25 1.03
N PRO A 39 2.42 11.00 1.18
CA PRO A 39 1.96 9.68 1.56
C PRO A 39 2.39 8.68 0.49
N ASN A 40 2.96 7.55 0.91
CA ASN A 40 3.27 6.46 -0.02
C ASN A 40 1.98 6.01 -0.70
N VAL A 41 1.91 6.15 -2.03
CA VAL A 41 0.77 5.69 -2.84
C VAL A 41 1.21 4.48 -3.64
N GLY A 42 0.45 3.39 -3.52
CA GLY A 42 0.69 2.16 -4.26
C GLY A 42 -0.62 1.64 -4.85
N ILE A 43 -0.50 0.87 -5.94
CA ILE A 43 -1.61 0.15 -6.56
C ILE A 43 -1.36 -1.33 -6.36
N VAL A 44 -2.38 -2.04 -5.92
CA VAL A 44 -2.36 -3.49 -5.73
C VAL A 44 -3.49 -4.07 -6.54
N GLN A 45 -3.19 -5.12 -7.31
CA GLN A 45 -4.19 -5.81 -8.10
C GLN A 45 -5.15 -6.55 -7.17
N VAL A 46 -6.45 -6.41 -7.43
CA VAL A 46 -7.47 -7.19 -6.73
C VAL A 46 -7.52 -8.56 -7.41
N PRO A 47 -7.25 -9.67 -6.69
CA PRO A 47 -7.34 -10.99 -7.28
C PRO A 47 -8.79 -11.31 -7.65
N ASP A 48 -9.02 -11.69 -8.91
CA ASP A 48 -10.34 -12.06 -9.41
C ASP A 48 -10.22 -13.23 -10.40
N LEU A 49 -10.52 -14.45 -9.93
CA LEU A 49 -10.47 -15.68 -10.72
C LEU A 49 -11.44 -15.66 -11.92
N ARG A 50 -12.49 -14.82 -11.89
CA ARG A 50 -13.45 -14.74 -12.99
C ARG A 50 -12.84 -14.10 -14.23
N LEU A 51 -11.86 -13.22 -14.06
CA LEU A 51 -11.15 -12.59 -15.18
C LEU A 51 -10.32 -13.63 -15.95
N GLU A 52 -9.78 -14.64 -15.25
CA GLU A 52 -9.02 -15.72 -15.88
C GLU A 52 -9.90 -16.56 -16.81
N VAL A 53 -11.11 -16.91 -16.36
CA VAL A 53 -12.08 -17.67 -17.16
C VAL A 53 -12.56 -16.91 -18.40
N ILE A 54 -12.67 -15.58 -18.31
CA ILE A 54 -13.08 -14.73 -19.45
C ILE A 54 -11.93 -14.48 -20.44
N ALA A 55 -10.68 -14.59 -19.98
CA ALA A 55 -9.51 -14.36 -20.80
C ALA A 55 -9.12 -15.57 -21.68
N GLU A 56 -9.73 -16.75 -21.45
CA GLU A 56 -9.64 -17.94 -22.30
C GLU A 56 -10.51 -17.83 -23.55
#